data_AF-L8IT01-F1
#
_entry.id   AF-L8IT01-F1
#
_cell.length_a   1.000
_cell.length_b   1.000
_cell.length_c   1.000
_cell.angle_alpha   90.00
_cell.angle_beta   90.00
_cell.angle_gamma   90.00
#
_symmetry.space_group_name_H-M   'P 1'
#
loop_
_entity.id
_entity.type
_entity.pdbx_description
1 polymer ?
#
loop_
_entity_poly.entity_id
_entity_poly.type
_entity_poly.pdbx_seq_one_letter_code
_entity_poly.pdbx_strand_id
1 'polypeptide(L)'
;MASGSRLPEDAVRGVSPGQRGEKIVSALTGDLVMAAALKSAASPVRSVVASPRPVKGTAGRLQLLPGSQAEGPGQGPEEEEEEPLLSVPEEDEEARPLPPVCVFPMRGMWREEKVALYCDEVLQGYKAEDADDAMSKYLSEKLKLKDKWLGVWKANPELFFVKYEESSIPFVGILVEVTCKPSQSSSSCFNVTVSVAEPFSSNIANIPRDLVDEILEELEHSVSLLEVYPVEGQDSDLHDIALALEVVRFFYDFLWRDWDDEESCENYTALIEERINLWCDIQDGTIPGPIAQRFKKTLEKYKNKRVELIEYQSNIKEDPSAAEAVECWKKYYEIVMLCGLLKMWEDLRLR
;
A
#
# COMPACT_ATOMS: atom_id res chain seq x y z
N MET A 1 9.16 39.43 -78.23
CA MET A 1 9.51 40.68 -77.50
C MET A 1 10.15 40.23 -76.19
N ALA A 2 11.49 40.19 -76.08
CA ALA A 2 12.36 41.30 -75.62
C ALA A 2 11.81 41.89 -74.31
N SER A 3 12.48 41.97 -73.16
CA SER A 3 13.86 41.76 -72.67
C SER A 3 13.73 41.77 -71.12
N GLY A 4 14.61 41.29 -70.25
CA GLY A 4 15.95 40.73 -70.32
C GLY A 4 16.61 40.88 -68.93
N SER A 5 17.61 40.02 -68.66
CA SER A 5 18.82 40.25 -67.81
C SER A 5 18.66 40.52 -66.30
N ARG A 6 19.45 39.96 -65.35
CA ARG A 6 20.77 39.29 -65.35
C ARG A 6 21.01 38.65 -63.96
N LEU A 7 21.62 37.45 -63.93
CA LEU A 7 22.46 36.91 -62.83
C LEU A 7 23.90 37.49 -62.95
N PRO A 8 24.83 37.35 -61.97
CA PRO A 8 25.61 36.11 -61.71
C PRO A 8 25.87 35.82 -60.20
N GLU A 9 25.92 34.56 -59.75
CA GLU A 9 27.06 33.60 -59.62
C GLU A 9 28.07 33.84 -58.46
N ASP A 10 28.12 32.81 -57.60
CA ASP A 10 29.27 32.14 -56.96
C ASP A 10 30.39 32.89 -56.22
N ALA A 11 30.59 32.45 -54.96
CA ALA A 11 31.93 32.19 -54.42
C ALA A 11 31.91 31.01 -53.42
N VAL A 12 32.47 29.90 -53.86
CA VAL A 12 32.85 28.71 -53.08
C VAL A 12 34.03 29.05 -52.15
N ARG A 13 33.97 28.63 -50.88
CA ARG A 13 35.16 28.16 -50.15
C ARG A 13 34.78 27.21 -49.00
N GLY A 14 35.19 25.96 -49.14
CA GLY A 14 35.09 24.95 -48.08
C GLY A 14 36.18 25.08 -47.02
N VAL A 15 35.98 24.36 -45.91
CA VAL A 15 36.92 23.55 -45.09
C VAL A 15 36.22 23.20 -43.75
N SER A 16 36.02 21.91 -43.47
CA SER A 16 35.67 21.32 -42.15
C SER A 16 36.92 21.21 -41.24
N PRO A 17 36.92 20.63 -40.02
CA PRO A 17 35.92 20.44 -38.95
C PRO A 17 36.43 20.99 -37.57
N GLY A 18 35.59 21.07 -36.51
CA GLY A 18 36.10 21.42 -35.16
C GLY A 18 35.09 21.68 -34.03
N GLN A 19 34.56 20.60 -33.44
CA GLN A 19 34.24 20.35 -32.02
C GLN A 19 34.19 21.51 -30.98
N ARG A 20 32.98 21.80 -30.45
CA ARG A 20 32.61 22.18 -29.05
C ARG A 20 31.10 22.50 -29.10
N GLY A 21 30.18 21.78 -28.48
CA GLY A 21 30.13 21.44 -27.06
C GLY A 21 29.27 22.48 -26.33
N GLU A 22 27.95 22.52 -26.59
CA GLU A 22 27.00 23.23 -25.72
C GLU A 22 25.75 22.37 -25.48
N LYS A 23 25.77 21.79 -24.29
CA LYS A 23 24.72 21.05 -23.60
C LYS A 23 23.72 22.09 -23.11
N ILE A 24 22.52 22.14 -23.68
CA ILE A 24 21.42 22.91 -23.08
C ILE A 24 20.97 22.12 -21.85
N VAL A 25 21.64 22.39 -20.73
CA VAL A 25 21.17 22.02 -19.40
C VAL A 25 20.04 23.00 -19.11
N SER A 26 18.80 22.53 -19.25
CA SER A 26 17.65 23.25 -18.71
C SER A 26 17.81 23.24 -17.19
N ALA A 27 18.17 24.39 -16.61
CA ALA A 27 18.29 24.55 -15.18
C ALA A 27 16.89 24.48 -14.56
N LEU A 28 16.62 23.40 -13.84
CA LEU A 28 15.50 23.32 -12.92
C LEU A 28 15.74 24.35 -11.81
N THR A 29 14.95 25.41 -11.81
CA THR A 29 14.97 26.46 -10.78
C THR A 29 14.60 25.86 -9.42
N GLY A 30 15.35 26.21 -8.37
CA GLY A 30 15.21 25.65 -7.02
C GLY A 30 13.80 25.73 -6.42
N ASP A 31 12.97 26.67 -6.89
CA ASP A 31 11.58 26.81 -6.44
C ASP A 31 10.66 25.68 -6.94
N LEU A 32 10.90 25.12 -8.13
CA LEU A 32 10.13 23.98 -8.62
C LEU A 32 10.47 22.69 -7.84
N VAL A 33 11.72 22.61 -7.37
CA VAL A 33 12.23 21.46 -6.62
C VAL A 33 11.80 21.51 -5.16
N MET A 34 11.68 22.70 -4.56
CA MET A 34 11.06 22.90 -3.23
C MET A 34 9.58 22.49 -3.23
N ALA A 35 8.85 22.81 -4.30
CA ALA A 35 7.46 22.37 -4.46
C ALA A 35 7.34 20.84 -4.61
N ALA A 36 8.30 20.17 -5.26
CA ALA A 36 8.35 18.71 -5.35
C ALA A 36 8.67 18.06 -3.99
N ALA A 37 9.60 18.64 -3.21
CA ALA A 37 9.93 18.17 -1.87
C ALA A 37 8.76 18.34 -0.86
N LEU A 38 7.94 19.39 -1.03
CA LEU A 38 6.72 19.61 -0.23
C LEU A 38 5.55 18.72 -0.68
N LYS A 39 5.42 18.42 -1.98
CA LYS A 39 4.42 17.47 -2.49
C LYS A 39 4.74 16.01 -2.11
N SER A 40 6.03 15.67 -2.05
CA SER A 40 6.50 14.34 -1.61
C SER A 40 6.09 13.99 -0.17
N ALA A 41 5.72 14.97 0.66
CA ALA A 41 5.28 14.74 2.03
C ALA A 41 3.79 14.34 2.16
N ALA A 42 3.02 14.42 1.06
CA ALA A 42 1.55 14.36 1.11
C ALA A 42 0.93 13.07 0.54
N SER A 43 1.69 12.18 -0.10
CA SER A 43 1.12 10.91 -0.61
C SER A 43 1.06 9.89 0.52
N PRO A 44 -0.14 9.47 0.98
CA PRO A 44 -0.26 8.39 1.94
C PRO A 44 0.37 7.14 1.34
N VAL A 45 1.08 6.36 2.15
CA VAL A 45 1.57 5.04 1.74
C VAL A 45 0.35 4.19 1.38
N ARG A 46 0.12 3.96 0.08
CA ARG A 46 -1.02 3.21 -0.48
C ARG A 46 -0.86 1.67 -0.31
N SER A 47 0.16 1.23 0.43
CA SER A 47 0.51 -0.17 0.65
C SER A 47 -0.46 -0.83 1.64
N VAL A 48 -0.93 -2.04 1.30
CA VAL A 48 -1.80 -2.87 2.14
C VAL A 48 -0.98 -3.59 3.23
N VAL A 49 0.33 -3.69 3.04
CA VAL A 49 1.28 -4.07 4.10
C VAL A 49 1.48 -2.87 5.01
N ALA A 50 0.71 -2.86 6.11
CA ALA A 50 0.88 -2.10 7.35
C ALA A 50 1.67 -0.79 7.21
N SER A 51 1.00 0.26 6.75
CA SER A 51 1.51 1.61 6.99
C SER A 51 1.23 1.99 8.45
N PRO A 52 2.22 2.46 9.22
CA PRO A 52 1.99 2.98 10.56
C PRO A 52 1.06 4.20 10.47
N ARG A 53 -0.05 4.17 11.22
CA ARG A 53 -0.92 5.34 11.39
C ARG A 53 -0.61 5.96 12.75
N PRO A 54 -0.44 7.30 12.86
CA PRO A 54 -0.33 7.93 14.16
C PRO A 54 -1.67 7.81 14.89
N VAL A 55 -1.72 6.97 15.94
CA VAL A 55 -2.90 6.86 16.80
C VAL A 55 -2.75 7.82 17.98
N LYS A 56 -3.72 8.72 18.14
CA LYS A 56 -3.77 9.68 19.26
C LYS A 56 -4.69 9.14 20.35
N GLY A 57 -4.15 8.27 21.21
CA GLY A 57 -4.87 7.71 22.36
C GLY A 57 -4.09 6.58 23.02
N THR A 58 -4.06 6.54 24.35
CA THR A 58 -3.35 5.51 25.15
C THR A 58 -4.27 4.71 26.07
N ALA A 59 -5.59 4.93 26.02
CA ALA A 59 -6.54 4.13 26.77
C ALA A 59 -6.92 2.87 25.96
N GLY A 60 -7.11 1.72 26.62
CA GLY A 60 -7.68 0.50 26.01
C GLY A 60 -6.69 -0.52 25.40
N ARG A 61 -5.48 -0.14 24.96
CA ARG A 61 -4.59 -1.06 24.22
C ARG A 61 -4.00 -2.20 25.09
N LEU A 62 -3.97 -3.41 24.53
CA LEU A 62 -3.49 -4.63 25.19
C LEU A 62 -1.95 -4.67 25.32
N GLN A 63 -1.50 -5.37 26.36
CA GLN A 63 -0.12 -5.84 26.49
C GLN A 63 -0.13 -7.37 26.41
N LEU A 64 0.56 -7.97 25.43
CA LEU A 64 0.75 -9.41 25.43
C LEU A 64 1.65 -9.80 26.61
N LEU A 65 1.11 -10.61 27.53
CA LEU A 65 1.91 -11.28 28.56
C LEU A 65 2.52 -12.57 27.99
N PRO A 66 3.81 -12.87 28.24
CA PRO A 66 4.41 -14.14 27.84
C PRO A 66 3.69 -15.31 28.53
N GLY A 67 3.27 -16.30 27.74
CA GLY A 67 2.53 -17.46 28.25
C GLY A 67 3.30 -18.20 29.35
N SER A 68 2.72 -18.25 30.55
CA SER A 68 3.24 -19.02 31.68
C SER A 68 2.97 -20.51 31.44
N GLN A 69 4.06 -21.28 31.32
CA GLN A 69 4.02 -22.72 31.44
C GLN A 69 3.53 -23.12 32.84
N ALA A 70 2.51 -23.97 32.88
CA ALA A 70 2.03 -24.62 34.08
C ALA A 70 3.00 -25.75 34.48
N GLU A 71 3.69 -25.60 35.62
CA GLU A 71 4.18 -26.72 36.42
C GLU A 71 3.33 -26.83 37.69
N GLY A 72 2.79 -28.02 37.92
CA GLY A 72 1.94 -28.36 39.07
C GLY A 72 2.73 -28.72 40.35
N PRO A 73 2.09 -29.40 41.33
CA PRO A 73 1.60 -28.77 42.54
C PRO A 73 2.32 -29.23 43.82
N GLY A 74 2.38 -28.36 44.82
CA GLY A 74 2.82 -28.67 46.19
C GLY A 74 1.73 -28.37 47.22
N GLN A 75 1.38 -29.37 48.02
CA GLN A 75 0.31 -29.43 49.02
C GLN A 75 0.55 -28.61 50.29
N GLY A 76 -0.54 -28.15 50.93
CA GLY A 76 -0.67 -28.08 52.39
C GLY A 76 -1.49 -26.90 52.92
N PRO A 77 -2.39 -27.08 53.91
CA PRO A 77 -3.62 -26.30 54.06
C PRO A 77 -3.62 -25.35 55.26
N GLU A 78 -4.36 -24.23 55.19
CA GLU A 78 -4.99 -23.62 56.38
C GLU A 78 -6.40 -23.11 56.00
N GLU A 79 -7.36 -23.52 56.82
CA GLU A 79 -8.78 -23.25 56.75
C GLU A 79 -9.08 -21.86 57.31
N GLU A 80 -9.77 -20.99 56.57
CA GLU A 80 -10.65 -19.97 57.16
C GLU A 80 -11.94 -19.87 56.33
N GLU A 81 -13.07 -19.93 57.04
CA GLU A 81 -14.43 -19.87 56.54
C GLU A 81 -14.76 -18.42 56.11
N GLU A 82 -15.10 -18.21 54.84
CA GLU A 82 -15.90 -17.06 54.41
C GLU A 82 -17.07 -17.52 53.52
N GLU A 83 -18.23 -16.92 53.75
CA GLU A 83 -19.54 -17.23 53.18
C GLU A 83 -19.57 -17.16 51.63
N PRO A 84 -20.44 -17.95 50.95
CA PRO A 84 -20.42 -18.07 49.51
C PRO A 84 -21.07 -16.83 48.86
N LEU A 85 -20.25 -15.90 48.37
CA LEU A 85 -20.70 -14.95 47.36
C LEU A 85 -20.85 -15.69 46.03
N LEU A 86 -22.09 -15.68 45.53
CA LEU A 86 -22.49 -16.11 44.20
C LEU A 86 -21.56 -15.50 43.14
N SER A 87 -20.56 -16.28 42.72
CA SER A 87 -19.83 -16.02 41.48
C SER A 87 -20.74 -16.43 40.34
N VAL A 88 -21.36 -15.43 39.71
CA VAL A 88 -21.77 -15.56 38.31
C VAL A 88 -20.49 -15.89 37.55
N PRO A 89 -20.42 -16.97 36.76
CA PRO A 89 -19.33 -17.11 35.81
C PRO A 89 -19.55 -15.98 34.80
N GLU A 90 -18.73 -14.94 34.85
CA GLU A 90 -18.44 -14.19 33.62
C GLU A 90 -17.71 -15.20 32.74
N GLU A 91 -18.48 -15.89 31.90
CA GLU A 91 -17.92 -16.57 30.74
C GLU A 91 -17.31 -15.44 29.91
N ASP A 92 -16.01 -15.20 30.08
CA ASP A 92 -15.21 -14.47 29.09
C ASP A 92 -15.48 -15.18 27.76
N GLU A 93 -16.43 -14.67 26.96
CA GLU A 93 -16.81 -15.26 25.69
C GLU A 93 -15.62 -15.16 24.73
N GLU A 94 -14.79 -16.20 24.75
CA GLU A 94 -13.62 -16.33 23.88
C GLU A 94 -14.06 -16.20 22.42
N ALA A 95 -13.32 -15.41 21.65
CA ALA A 95 -13.65 -15.15 20.26
C ALA A 95 -13.59 -16.45 19.46
N ARG A 96 -14.62 -16.71 18.64
CA ARG A 96 -14.65 -17.89 17.77
C ARG A 96 -13.59 -17.77 16.67
N PRO A 97 -13.10 -18.90 16.12
CA PRO A 97 -12.18 -18.84 15.01
C PRO A 97 -12.82 -18.19 13.78
N LEU A 98 -12.03 -17.40 13.05
CA LEU A 98 -12.49 -16.76 11.82
C LEU A 98 -12.90 -17.79 10.75
N PRO A 99 -13.96 -17.49 9.98
CA PRO A 99 -14.29 -18.28 8.79
C PRO A 99 -13.22 -18.10 7.69
N PRO A 100 -13.14 -19.03 6.73
CA PRO A 100 -12.25 -18.89 5.58
C PRO A 100 -12.65 -17.68 4.72
N VAL A 101 -11.65 -17.01 4.14
CA VAL A 101 -11.82 -15.85 3.27
C VAL A 101 -11.49 -16.22 1.83
N CYS A 102 -12.16 -15.59 0.88
CA CYS A 102 -11.90 -15.79 -0.54
C CYS A 102 -10.45 -15.43 -0.87
N VAL A 103 -9.71 -16.37 -1.47
CA VAL A 103 -8.32 -16.15 -1.89
C VAL A 103 -8.23 -16.21 -3.41
N PHE A 104 -7.80 -15.09 -4.03
CA PHE A 104 -7.52 -15.02 -5.46
C PHE A 104 -6.05 -14.72 -5.70
N PRO A 105 -5.19 -15.76 -5.75
CA PRO A 105 -3.78 -15.53 -5.98
C PRO A 105 -3.60 -15.06 -7.42
N MET A 106 -3.19 -13.80 -7.60
CA MET A 106 -2.80 -13.25 -8.91
C MET A 106 -1.73 -14.12 -9.62
N ARG A 107 -0.98 -14.93 -8.88
CA ARG A 107 -0.05 -15.94 -9.41
C ARG A 107 -0.70 -16.94 -10.36
N GLY A 108 -1.98 -17.28 -10.16
CA GLY A 108 -2.69 -18.28 -10.98
C GLY A 108 -3.12 -17.77 -12.37
N MET A 109 -3.18 -16.45 -12.57
CA MET A 109 -3.53 -15.86 -13.87
C MET A 109 -2.36 -15.97 -14.86
N TRP A 110 -2.65 -16.04 -16.15
CA TRP A 110 -1.61 -15.97 -17.18
C TRP A 110 -1.00 -14.57 -17.26
N ARG A 111 0.15 -14.43 -17.94
CA ARG A 111 0.85 -13.14 -18.09
C ARG A 111 0.01 -12.19 -18.92
N GLU A 112 -0.46 -12.66 -20.07
CA GLU A 112 -1.26 -11.92 -21.03
C GLU A 112 -2.60 -11.49 -20.43
N GLU A 113 -3.20 -12.34 -19.60
CA GLU A 113 -4.44 -12.01 -18.87
C GLU A 113 -4.25 -10.87 -17.87
N LYS A 114 -3.11 -10.83 -17.16
CA LYS A 114 -2.82 -9.70 -16.26
C LYS A 114 -2.61 -8.40 -17.04
N VAL A 115 -1.89 -8.47 -18.15
CA VAL A 115 -1.65 -7.30 -19.00
C VAL A 115 -2.98 -6.77 -19.54
N ALA A 116 -3.81 -7.64 -20.12
CA ALA A 116 -5.13 -7.25 -20.60
C ALA A 116 -6.00 -6.66 -19.48
N LEU A 117 -6.03 -7.31 -18.31
CA LEU A 117 -6.78 -6.81 -17.16
C LEU A 117 -6.32 -5.39 -16.75
N TYR A 118 -5.03 -5.17 -16.53
CA TYR A 118 -4.58 -3.86 -16.05
C TYR A 118 -4.57 -2.79 -17.15
N CYS A 119 -4.05 -3.11 -18.33
CA CYS A 119 -3.84 -2.13 -19.39
C CYS A 119 -5.13 -1.83 -20.15
N ASP A 120 -5.96 -2.85 -20.43
CA ASP A 120 -7.15 -2.73 -21.27
C ASP A 120 -8.44 -2.57 -20.45
N GLU A 121 -8.54 -3.14 -19.25
CA GLU A 121 -9.77 -3.08 -18.44
C GLU A 121 -9.70 -2.07 -17.29
N VAL A 122 -8.65 -2.07 -16.47
CA VAL A 122 -8.58 -1.25 -15.26
C VAL A 122 -8.09 0.17 -15.57
N LEU A 123 -6.92 0.29 -16.22
CA LEU A 123 -6.30 1.59 -16.46
C LEU A 123 -6.82 2.25 -17.74
N GLN A 124 -7.12 1.53 -18.82
CA GLN A 124 -7.76 2.09 -20.03
C GLN A 124 -7.14 3.40 -20.57
N GLY A 125 -5.81 3.58 -20.43
CA GLY A 125 -5.10 4.80 -20.84
C GLY A 125 -5.14 5.97 -19.85
N TYR A 126 -5.58 5.74 -18.61
CA TYR A 126 -5.33 6.65 -17.49
C TYR A 126 -3.83 6.91 -17.34
N LYS A 127 -3.51 8.13 -16.92
CA LYS A 127 -2.13 8.49 -16.58
C LYS A 127 -1.81 8.05 -15.15
N ALA A 128 -0.52 8.08 -14.83
CA ALA A 128 -0.04 7.73 -13.51
C ALA A 128 -0.67 8.60 -12.41
N GLU A 129 -0.81 9.91 -12.65
CA GLU A 129 -1.45 10.84 -11.71
C GLU A 129 -2.93 10.52 -11.42
N ASP A 130 -3.60 9.80 -12.33
CA ASP A 130 -5.01 9.45 -12.24
C ASP A 130 -5.22 7.98 -11.83
N ALA A 131 -4.15 7.23 -11.50
CA ALA A 131 -4.24 5.80 -11.24
C ALA A 131 -5.20 5.45 -10.08
N ASP A 132 -5.26 6.28 -9.04
CA ASP A 132 -6.21 6.10 -7.94
C ASP A 132 -7.66 6.23 -8.42
N ASP A 133 -7.94 7.14 -9.34
CA ASP A 133 -9.28 7.29 -9.92
C ASP A 133 -9.65 6.07 -10.77
N ALA A 134 -8.69 5.49 -11.49
CA ALA A 134 -8.88 4.25 -12.25
C ALA A 134 -9.21 3.06 -11.34
N MET A 135 -8.39 2.83 -10.30
CA MET A 135 -8.64 1.78 -9.29
C MET A 135 -9.97 2.02 -8.58
N SER A 136 -10.27 3.30 -8.30
CA SER A 136 -11.49 3.68 -7.62
C SER A 136 -12.73 3.34 -8.46
N LYS A 137 -12.70 3.74 -9.72
CA LYS A 137 -13.75 3.45 -10.70
C LYS A 137 -13.95 1.94 -10.87
N TYR A 138 -12.87 1.18 -11.03
CA TYR A 138 -12.91 -0.28 -11.19
C TYR A 138 -13.60 -0.97 -10.01
N LEU A 139 -13.19 -0.67 -8.77
CA LEU A 139 -13.82 -1.26 -7.57
C LEU A 139 -15.28 -0.80 -7.43
N SER A 140 -15.58 0.47 -7.67
CA SER A 140 -16.96 0.98 -7.59
C SER A 140 -17.92 0.24 -8.53
N GLU A 141 -17.46 -0.11 -9.74
CA GLU A 141 -18.27 -0.87 -10.69
C GLU A 141 -18.56 -2.28 -10.20
N LYS A 142 -17.60 -2.93 -9.52
CA LYS A 142 -17.75 -4.28 -8.96
C LYS A 142 -18.59 -4.30 -7.68
N LEU A 143 -18.47 -3.27 -6.83
CA LEU A 143 -19.20 -3.16 -5.56
C LEU A 143 -20.69 -2.84 -5.75
N LYS A 144 -21.11 -2.26 -6.88
CA LYS A 144 -22.54 -1.98 -7.18
C LYS A 144 -23.45 -3.21 -7.11
N LEU A 145 -22.86 -4.40 -7.18
CA LEU A 145 -23.58 -5.67 -7.14
C LEU A 145 -24.09 -6.01 -5.73
N LYS A 146 -23.47 -5.45 -4.68
CA LYS A 146 -23.78 -5.84 -3.29
C LYS A 146 -23.53 -4.73 -2.28
N ASP A 147 -24.57 -4.40 -1.51
CA ASP A 147 -24.49 -3.35 -0.49
C ASP A 147 -24.00 -3.85 0.87
N LYS A 148 -24.19 -5.14 1.17
CA LYS A 148 -23.85 -5.76 2.46
C LYS A 148 -23.29 -7.16 2.33
N TRP A 149 -22.23 -7.47 3.07
CA TRP A 149 -21.63 -8.81 3.11
C TRP A 149 -20.80 -9.06 4.37
N LEU A 150 -20.47 -10.31 4.67
CA LEU A 150 -19.51 -10.66 5.71
C LEU A 150 -18.09 -10.62 5.16
N GLY A 151 -17.20 -9.97 5.91
CA GLY A 151 -15.77 -9.90 5.62
C GLY A 151 -14.94 -10.06 6.89
N VAL A 152 -13.68 -10.43 6.72
CA VAL A 152 -12.67 -10.36 7.78
C VAL A 152 -11.89 -9.06 7.60
N TRP A 153 -12.00 -8.15 8.55
CA TRP A 153 -11.14 -6.97 8.63
C TRP A 153 -9.80 -7.39 9.22
N LYS A 154 -8.73 -7.28 8.42
CA LYS A 154 -7.34 -7.55 8.84
C LYS A 154 -6.66 -6.24 9.20
N ALA A 155 -6.74 -5.90 10.47
CA ALA A 155 -6.20 -4.68 11.02
C ALA A 155 -4.71 -4.79 11.37
N ASN A 156 -4.02 -3.66 11.34
CA ASN A 156 -2.65 -3.55 11.85
C ASN A 156 -2.65 -3.86 13.37
N PRO A 157 -1.79 -4.78 13.87
CA PRO A 157 -1.70 -5.09 15.29
C PRO A 157 -1.42 -3.88 16.18
N GLU A 158 -0.78 -2.83 15.67
CA GLU A 158 -0.57 -1.58 16.40
C GLU A 158 -1.89 -0.96 16.87
N LEU A 159 -3.00 -1.14 16.17
CA LEU A 159 -4.29 -0.61 16.65
C LEU A 159 -4.71 -1.23 17.99
N PHE A 160 -4.31 -2.47 18.26
CA PHE A 160 -4.74 -3.24 19.43
C PHE A 160 -3.68 -3.34 20.52
N PHE A 161 -2.39 -3.31 20.16
CA PHE A 161 -1.30 -3.60 21.07
C PHE A 161 -0.34 -2.41 21.22
N VAL A 162 0.04 -2.10 22.47
CA VAL A 162 1.11 -1.11 22.75
C VAL A 162 2.49 -1.73 22.55
N LYS A 163 2.62 -3.02 22.89
CA LYS A 163 3.84 -3.81 22.75
C LYS A 163 3.45 -5.17 22.21
N TYR A 164 3.99 -5.50 21.05
CA TYR A 164 3.92 -6.84 20.47
C TYR A 164 5.25 -7.11 19.75
N GLU A 165 5.61 -8.37 19.62
CA GLU A 165 6.74 -8.75 18.77
C GLU A 165 6.22 -8.81 17.34
N GLU A 166 6.78 -8.00 16.43
CA GLU A 166 6.26 -7.84 15.06
C GLU A 166 6.22 -9.18 14.28
N SER A 167 7.08 -10.14 14.63
CA SER A 167 7.08 -11.49 14.08
C SER A 167 6.02 -12.43 14.68
N SER A 168 5.30 -12.03 15.74
CA SER A 168 4.36 -12.89 16.47
C SER A 168 2.93 -12.81 15.96
N ILE A 169 2.49 -11.62 15.51
CA ILE A 169 1.12 -11.37 15.06
C ILE A 169 1.18 -10.56 13.76
N PRO A 170 0.92 -11.18 12.59
CA PRO A 170 1.00 -10.46 11.31
C PRO A 170 -0.18 -9.49 11.11
N PHE A 171 -1.33 -9.76 11.72
CA PHE A 171 -2.54 -8.92 11.70
C PHE A 171 -3.51 -9.34 12.80
N VAL A 172 -4.41 -8.45 13.20
CA VAL A 172 -5.60 -8.76 13.99
C VAL A 172 -6.79 -8.88 13.05
N GLY A 173 -7.37 -10.07 12.95
CA GLY A 173 -8.47 -10.39 12.05
C GLY A 173 -9.77 -10.45 12.82
N ILE A 174 -10.77 -9.66 12.41
CA ILE A 174 -12.07 -9.58 13.08
C ILE A 174 -13.17 -9.80 12.04
N LEU A 175 -14.15 -10.65 12.36
CA LEU A 175 -15.32 -10.83 11.50
C LEU A 175 -16.26 -9.62 11.61
N VAL A 176 -16.55 -9.01 10.46
CA VAL A 176 -17.37 -7.81 10.36
C VAL A 176 -18.47 -7.95 9.31
N GLU A 177 -19.62 -7.34 9.57
CA GLU A 177 -20.59 -7.00 8.53
C GLU A 177 -20.13 -5.72 7.85
N VAL A 178 -19.89 -5.81 6.56
CA VAL A 178 -19.47 -4.69 5.70
C VAL A 178 -20.71 -4.09 5.07
N THR A 179 -20.84 -2.78 5.16
CA THR A 179 -21.86 -2.00 4.46
C THR A 179 -21.17 -1.03 3.50
N CYS A 180 -21.35 -1.25 2.20
CA CYS A 180 -20.88 -0.35 1.17
C CYS A 180 -22.00 0.61 0.77
N LYS A 181 -21.83 1.89 1.09
CA LYS A 181 -22.66 2.95 0.52
C LYS A 181 -21.83 3.63 -0.58
N PRO A 182 -22.25 3.58 -1.85
CA PRO A 182 -21.56 4.33 -2.90
C PRO A 182 -21.56 5.82 -2.56
N SER A 183 -20.42 6.37 -2.13
CA SER A 183 -20.28 7.81 -1.91
C SER A 183 -20.08 8.51 -3.26
N GLN A 184 -20.76 9.65 -3.46
CA GLN A 184 -20.69 10.45 -4.70
C GLN A 184 -19.43 11.34 -4.76
N SER A 185 -18.54 11.27 -3.78
CA SER A 185 -17.34 12.12 -3.70
C SER A 185 -16.08 11.39 -4.16
N SER A 186 -15.48 11.92 -5.23
CA SER A 186 -14.40 11.35 -6.04
C SER A 186 -12.98 11.49 -5.46
N SER A 187 -12.74 11.19 -4.19
CA SER A 187 -11.37 11.22 -3.67
C SER A 187 -11.20 10.37 -2.41
N SER A 188 -10.87 9.09 -2.55
CA SER A 188 -9.96 8.36 -1.66
C SER A 188 -10.04 6.86 -1.91
N CYS A 189 -8.93 6.18 -1.61
CA CYS A 189 -8.88 4.76 -1.32
C CYS A 189 -10.11 4.36 -0.50
N PHE A 190 -10.98 3.51 -1.04
CA PHE A 190 -12.32 3.29 -0.47
C PHE A 190 -12.27 2.95 1.01
N ASN A 191 -12.98 3.74 1.80
CA ASN A 191 -13.39 3.32 3.13
C ASN A 191 -14.79 2.72 3.06
N VAL A 192 -15.02 1.65 3.83
CA VAL A 192 -16.32 1.02 4.01
C VAL A 192 -16.75 1.12 5.45
N THR A 193 -18.06 1.19 5.65
CA THR A 193 -18.62 1.10 6.99
C THR A 193 -18.65 -0.36 7.42
N VAL A 194 -18.17 -0.65 8.63
CA VAL A 194 -18.16 -1.99 9.20
C VAL A 194 -18.78 -2.01 10.58
N SER A 195 -19.38 -3.14 10.96
CA SER A 195 -19.79 -3.43 12.33
C SER A 195 -19.38 -4.85 12.70
N VAL A 196 -19.07 -5.11 13.96
CA VAL A 196 -18.78 -6.47 14.43
C VAL A 196 -19.94 -7.41 14.09
N ALA A 197 -19.64 -8.55 13.48
CA ALA A 197 -20.65 -9.54 13.13
C ALA A 197 -20.89 -10.52 14.29
N GLU A 198 -22.09 -11.09 14.34
CA GLU A 198 -22.41 -12.18 15.26
C GLU A 198 -22.38 -13.54 14.54
N PRO A 199 -21.77 -14.59 15.14
CA PRO A 199 -21.08 -14.57 16.44
C PRO A 199 -19.71 -13.90 16.38
N PHE A 200 -19.29 -13.26 17.47
CA PHE A 200 -17.97 -12.64 17.58
C PHE A 200 -16.85 -13.63 17.24
N SER A 201 -16.03 -13.27 16.26
CA SER A 201 -14.97 -14.14 15.72
C SER A 201 -13.69 -13.37 15.46
N SER A 202 -12.56 -13.93 15.88
CA SER A 202 -11.22 -13.35 15.73
C SER A 202 -10.14 -14.41 15.55
N ASN A 203 -9.00 -14.03 14.97
CA ASN A 203 -7.80 -14.87 14.99
C ASN A 203 -7.05 -14.80 16.34
N ILE A 204 -7.37 -13.81 17.18
CA ILE A 204 -6.86 -13.66 18.53
C ILE A 204 -7.96 -14.11 19.48
N ALA A 205 -7.83 -15.28 20.09
CA ALA A 205 -8.91 -15.90 20.85
C ALA A 205 -9.36 -15.05 22.06
N ASN A 206 -8.40 -14.43 22.76
CA ASN A 206 -8.65 -13.62 23.96
C ASN A 206 -8.77 -12.12 23.68
N ILE A 207 -9.14 -11.72 22.45
CA ILE A 207 -9.36 -10.29 22.18
C ILE A 207 -10.70 -9.85 22.81
N PRO A 208 -10.73 -8.83 23.68
CA PRO A 208 -11.98 -8.33 24.24
C PRO A 208 -12.83 -7.70 23.14
N ARG A 209 -14.13 -8.03 23.10
CA ARG A 209 -15.07 -7.39 22.19
C ARG A 209 -15.16 -5.88 22.42
N ASP A 210 -15.23 -5.45 23.68
CA ASP A 210 -15.35 -4.04 24.03
C ASP A 210 -14.20 -3.21 23.46
N LEU A 211 -12.98 -3.76 23.44
CA LEU A 211 -11.82 -3.11 22.82
C LEU A 211 -11.99 -2.96 21.30
N VAL A 212 -12.53 -3.98 20.64
CA VAL A 212 -12.81 -3.92 19.19
C VAL A 212 -13.86 -2.83 18.91
N ASP A 213 -14.92 -2.79 19.71
CA ASP A 213 -15.99 -1.81 19.56
C ASP A 213 -15.47 -0.38 19.83
N GLU A 214 -14.66 -0.16 20.87
CA GLU A 214 -13.97 1.12 21.14
C GLU A 214 -13.11 1.57 19.94
N ILE A 215 -12.30 0.67 19.37
CA ILE A 215 -11.46 0.98 18.21
C ILE A 215 -12.31 1.31 16.98
N LEU A 216 -13.39 0.56 16.73
CA LEU A 216 -14.30 0.86 15.63
C LEU A 216 -15.02 2.19 15.85
N GLU A 217 -15.38 2.55 17.07
CA GLU A 217 -15.92 3.87 17.41
C GLU A 217 -14.91 4.99 17.12
N GLU A 218 -13.64 4.83 17.52
CA GLU A 218 -12.55 5.77 17.20
C GLU A 218 -12.34 5.93 15.69
N LEU A 219 -12.55 4.86 14.92
CA LEU A 219 -12.48 4.86 13.46
C LEU A 219 -13.80 5.29 12.80
N GLU A 220 -14.80 5.74 13.55
CA GLU A 220 -16.14 6.08 13.06
C GLU A 220 -16.78 4.95 12.23
N HIS A 221 -16.50 3.71 12.61
CA HIS A 221 -16.89 2.48 11.92
C HIS A 221 -16.41 2.43 10.47
N SER A 222 -15.39 3.20 10.10
CA SER A 222 -14.90 3.39 8.74
C SER A 222 -13.50 2.81 8.59
N VAL A 223 -13.38 1.72 7.82
CA VAL A 223 -12.10 1.03 7.60
C VAL A 223 -11.75 0.99 6.13
N SER A 224 -10.46 0.83 5.81
CA SER A 224 -10.02 0.69 4.42
C SER A 224 -10.60 -0.60 3.82
N LEU A 225 -11.24 -0.48 2.66
CA LEU A 225 -11.79 -1.61 1.93
C LEU A 225 -10.70 -2.64 1.58
N LEU A 226 -9.47 -2.20 1.32
CA LEU A 226 -8.35 -3.09 1.02
C LEU A 226 -7.86 -3.88 2.24
N GLU A 227 -8.29 -3.54 3.45
CA GLU A 227 -8.04 -4.32 4.68
C GLU A 227 -9.13 -5.39 4.91
N VAL A 228 -10.21 -5.39 4.13
CA VAL A 228 -11.37 -6.28 4.31
C VAL A 228 -11.37 -7.41 3.31
N TYR A 229 -11.46 -8.65 3.77
CA TYR A 229 -11.41 -9.86 2.96
C TYR A 229 -12.77 -10.56 2.97
N PRO A 230 -13.49 -10.66 1.84
CA PRO A 230 -14.79 -11.34 1.79
C PRO A 230 -14.72 -12.78 2.28
N VAL A 231 -15.72 -13.21 3.07
CA VAL A 231 -15.83 -14.59 3.58
C VAL A 231 -16.32 -15.54 2.49
N GLU A 232 -15.74 -16.75 2.41
CA GLU A 232 -16.09 -17.78 1.42
C GLU A 232 -17.51 -18.32 1.60
N GLY A 233 -18.08 -18.87 0.51
CA GLY A 233 -19.32 -19.65 0.57
C GLY A 233 -20.62 -18.84 0.71
N GLN A 234 -20.56 -17.51 0.57
CA GLN A 234 -21.73 -16.64 0.58
C GLN A 234 -22.47 -16.64 -0.78
N ASP A 235 -22.07 -15.80 -1.73
CA ASP A 235 -22.68 -15.70 -3.07
C ASP A 235 -21.65 -15.52 -4.18
N SER A 236 -22.10 -15.61 -5.44
CA SER A 236 -21.24 -15.43 -6.62
C SER A 236 -20.77 -13.99 -6.80
N ASP A 237 -21.57 -13.00 -6.40
CA ASP A 237 -21.21 -11.59 -6.54
C ASP A 237 -20.01 -11.23 -5.65
N LEU A 238 -19.89 -11.89 -4.49
CA LEU A 238 -18.72 -11.76 -3.61
C LEU A 238 -17.45 -12.37 -4.18
N HIS A 239 -17.56 -13.35 -5.07
CA HIS A 239 -16.41 -13.88 -5.81
C HIS A 239 -15.79 -12.77 -6.67
N ASP A 240 -16.64 -12.02 -7.39
CA ASP A 240 -16.20 -10.91 -8.23
C ASP A 240 -15.65 -9.74 -7.42
N ILE A 241 -16.27 -9.42 -6.27
CA ILE A 241 -15.76 -8.40 -5.34
C ILE A 241 -14.39 -8.81 -4.79
N ALA A 242 -14.24 -10.05 -4.32
CA ALA A 242 -12.98 -10.54 -3.78
C ALA A 242 -11.87 -10.53 -4.84
N LEU A 243 -12.16 -10.95 -6.07
CA LEU A 243 -11.22 -10.83 -7.18
C LEU A 243 -10.84 -9.37 -7.41
N ALA A 244 -11.81 -8.45 -7.48
CA ALA A 244 -11.55 -7.03 -7.71
C ALA A 244 -10.65 -6.41 -6.61
N LEU A 245 -10.86 -6.81 -5.35
CA LEU A 245 -9.99 -6.40 -4.24
C LEU A 245 -8.56 -6.91 -4.41
N GLU A 246 -8.37 -8.17 -4.79
CA GLU A 246 -7.04 -8.72 -5.04
C GLU A 246 -6.34 -8.05 -6.24
N VAL A 247 -7.08 -7.67 -7.27
CA VAL A 247 -6.55 -6.88 -8.40
C VAL A 247 -6.02 -5.53 -7.92
N VAL A 248 -6.75 -4.82 -7.06
CA VAL A 248 -6.29 -3.51 -6.56
C VAL A 248 -5.16 -3.67 -5.53
N ARG A 249 -5.22 -4.66 -4.65
CA ARG A 249 -4.11 -4.99 -3.73
C ARG A 249 -2.83 -5.27 -4.49
N PHE A 250 -2.90 -6.13 -5.52
CA PHE A 250 -1.74 -6.46 -6.33
C PHE A 250 -1.17 -5.24 -7.06
N PHE A 251 -2.03 -4.35 -7.55
CA PHE A 251 -1.58 -3.11 -8.17
C PHE A 251 -0.72 -2.30 -7.18
N TYR A 252 -1.24 -1.99 -6.00
CA TYR A 252 -0.49 -1.17 -5.03
C TYR A 252 0.73 -1.88 -4.43
N ASP A 253 0.67 -3.21 -4.26
CA ASP A 253 1.77 -3.96 -3.65
C ASP A 253 2.94 -4.19 -4.61
N PHE A 254 2.66 -4.42 -5.90
CA PHE A 254 3.65 -4.90 -6.87
C PHE A 254 3.84 -4.01 -8.10
N LEU A 255 2.84 -3.24 -8.53
CA LEU A 255 2.90 -2.48 -9.79
C LEU A 255 3.10 -0.98 -9.57
N TRP A 256 2.31 -0.38 -8.69
CA TRP A 256 2.40 1.04 -8.35
C TRP A 256 3.76 1.37 -7.74
N ARG A 257 4.27 2.56 -8.07
CA ARG A 257 5.36 3.20 -7.34
C ARG A 257 4.91 4.61 -6.98
N ASP A 258 5.31 5.05 -5.80
CA ASP A 258 5.08 6.41 -5.31
C ASP A 258 5.81 7.49 -6.12
N TRP A 259 6.71 7.13 -7.04
CA TRP A 259 7.30 8.07 -8.00
C TRP A 259 6.57 8.09 -9.36
N ASP A 260 5.52 7.28 -9.54
CA ASP A 260 4.79 7.23 -10.81
C ASP A 260 4.01 8.52 -11.06
N ASP A 261 3.39 9.11 -10.04
CA ASP A 261 2.67 10.39 -10.12
C ASP A 261 3.59 11.63 -9.95
N GLU A 262 4.84 11.43 -9.54
CA GLU A 262 5.85 12.50 -9.45
C GLU A 262 6.42 12.89 -10.83
N GLU A 263 6.47 11.94 -11.78
CA GLU A 263 7.05 12.13 -13.11
C GLU A 263 6.02 11.88 -14.23
N SER A 264 5.93 12.79 -15.20
CA SER A 264 5.03 12.61 -16.34
C SER A 264 5.42 11.36 -17.15
N CYS A 265 4.55 10.36 -17.19
CA CYS A 265 4.71 9.17 -18.01
C CYS A 265 3.83 9.28 -19.27
N GLU A 266 4.44 9.34 -20.46
CA GLU A 266 3.68 9.45 -21.72
C GLU A 266 2.83 8.19 -22.00
N ASN A 267 3.30 7.01 -21.58
CA ASN A 267 2.62 5.74 -21.79
C ASN A 267 2.65 4.89 -20.52
N TYR A 268 1.71 5.18 -19.61
CA TYR A 268 1.64 4.52 -18.31
C TYR A 268 1.28 3.04 -18.43
N THR A 269 0.41 2.66 -19.36
CA THR A 269 0.03 1.25 -19.56
C THR A 269 1.20 0.39 -20.03
N ALA A 270 2.08 0.90 -20.89
CA ALA A 270 3.31 0.19 -21.26
C ALA A 270 4.27 0.02 -20.07
N LEU A 271 4.40 1.05 -19.20
CA LEU A 271 5.19 0.93 -17.98
C LEU A 271 4.64 -0.16 -17.04
N ILE A 272 3.32 -0.21 -16.89
CA ILE A 272 2.65 -1.23 -16.08
C ILE A 272 2.83 -2.63 -16.67
N GLU A 273 2.73 -2.78 -18.00
CA GLU A 273 3.04 -4.03 -18.69
C GLU A 273 4.45 -4.52 -18.37
N GLU A 274 5.46 -3.64 -18.40
CA GLU A 274 6.84 -4.04 -18.10
C GLU A 274 7.06 -4.44 -16.64
N ARG A 275 6.31 -3.85 -15.72
CA ARG A 275 6.32 -4.27 -14.31
C ARG A 275 5.60 -5.60 -14.10
N ILE A 276 4.51 -5.86 -14.82
CA ILE A 276 3.87 -7.18 -14.85
C ILE A 276 4.87 -8.22 -15.39
N ASN A 277 5.57 -7.89 -16.48
CA ASN A 277 6.60 -8.75 -17.05
C ASN A 277 7.73 -9.05 -16.06
N LEU A 278 8.27 -8.01 -15.42
CA LEU A 278 9.28 -8.16 -14.38
C LEU A 278 8.81 -9.06 -13.24
N TRP A 279 7.59 -8.84 -12.76
CA TRP A 279 7.03 -9.63 -11.68
C TRP A 279 6.92 -11.11 -12.09
N CYS A 280 6.35 -11.40 -13.28
CA CYS A 280 6.26 -12.76 -13.81
C CYS A 280 7.64 -13.40 -14.00
N ASP A 281 8.61 -12.69 -14.58
CA ASP A 281 9.98 -13.19 -14.78
C ASP A 281 10.67 -13.57 -13.46
N ILE A 282 10.39 -12.82 -12.38
CA ILE A 282 10.86 -13.14 -11.04
C ILE A 282 10.14 -14.38 -10.47
N GLN A 283 8.84 -14.51 -10.68
CA GLN A 283 8.06 -15.63 -10.15
C GLN A 283 8.39 -16.96 -10.85
N ASP A 284 8.57 -16.91 -12.16
CA ASP A 284 8.80 -18.10 -13.00
C ASP A 284 10.27 -18.53 -12.99
N GLY A 285 11.15 -17.72 -12.39
CA GLY A 285 12.59 -18.00 -12.27
C GLY A 285 13.39 -17.66 -13.53
N THR A 286 12.78 -17.00 -14.52
CA THR A 286 13.47 -16.43 -15.69
C THR A 286 14.59 -15.50 -15.25
N ILE A 287 14.33 -14.67 -14.23
CA ILE A 287 15.37 -13.90 -13.55
C ILE A 287 16.00 -14.78 -12.46
N PRO A 288 17.33 -15.01 -12.50
CA PRO A 288 18.02 -15.81 -11.49
C PRO A 288 17.76 -15.32 -10.05
N GLY A 289 17.57 -16.25 -9.12
CA GLY A 289 17.26 -15.95 -7.71
C GLY A 289 18.14 -14.86 -7.07
N PRO A 290 19.48 -14.91 -7.17
CA PRO A 290 20.36 -13.87 -6.61
C PRO A 290 20.18 -12.48 -7.23
N ILE A 291 19.67 -12.41 -8.45
CA ILE A 291 19.37 -11.16 -9.17
C ILE A 291 18.01 -10.64 -8.69
N ALA A 292 16.98 -11.50 -8.65
CA ALA A 292 15.67 -11.16 -8.09
C ALA A 292 15.75 -10.70 -6.62
N GLN A 293 16.59 -11.35 -5.80
CA GLN A 293 16.82 -10.95 -4.41
C GLN A 293 17.46 -9.56 -4.29
N ARG A 294 18.36 -9.20 -5.20
CA ARG A 294 18.94 -7.86 -5.24
C ARG A 294 17.88 -6.81 -5.56
N PHE A 295 17.03 -7.06 -6.55
CA PHE A 295 15.90 -6.17 -6.85
C PHE A 295 14.98 -6.00 -5.64
N LYS A 296 14.52 -7.11 -5.03
CA LYS A 296 13.63 -7.10 -3.85
C LYS A 296 14.22 -6.31 -2.69
N LYS A 297 15.51 -6.55 -2.37
CA LYS A 297 16.21 -5.83 -1.29
C LYS A 297 16.36 -4.33 -1.59
N THR A 298 16.61 -3.96 -2.85
CA THR A 298 16.66 -2.54 -3.24
C THR A 298 15.30 -1.88 -3.11
N LEU A 299 14.22 -2.56 -3.51
CA LEU A 299 12.85 -2.06 -3.40
C LEU A 299 12.41 -1.93 -1.94
N GLU A 300 12.72 -2.90 -1.09
CA GLU A 300 12.48 -2.82 0.36
C GLU A 300 13.26 -1.67 1.01
N LYS A 301 14.56 -1.54 0.67
CA LYS A 301 15.37 -0.42 1.16
C LYS A 301 14.79 0.94 0.74
N TYR A 302 14.29 1.03 -0.49
CA TYR A 302 13.60 2.22 -0.99
C TYR A 302 12.36 2.55 -0.13
N LYS A 303 11.47 1.57 0.07
CA LYS A 303 10.24 1.74 0.87
C LYS A 303 10.56 2.20 2.29
N ASN A 304 11.53 1.57 2.95
CA ASN A 304 11.94 1.93 4.31
C ASN A 304 12.50 3.37 4.37
N LYS A 305 13.33 3.76 3.39
CA LYS A 305 13.88 5.12 3.35
C LYS A 305 12.82 6.19 3.11
N ARG A 306 11.79 5.90 2.31
CA ARG A 306 10.63 6.79 2.14
C ARG A 306 9.87 6.97 3.46
N VAL A 307 9.60 5.90 4.19
CA VAL A 307 8.94 5.98 5.51
C VAL A 307 9.80 6.80 6.48
N GLU A 308 11.11 6.54 6.58
CA GLU A 308 12.03 7.32 7.42
C GLU A 308 12.01 8.82 7.07
N LEU A 309 11.91 9.19 5.79
CA LEU A 309 11.82 10.59 5.36
C LEU A 309 10.49 11.22 5.79
N ILE A 310 9.37 10.53 5.56
CA ILE A 310 8.03 11.01 5.93
C ILE A 310 7.94 11.20 7.45
N GLU A 311 8.40 10.23 8.23
CA GLU A 311 8.44 10.33 9.69
C GLU A 311 9.32 11.51 10.14
N TYR A 312 10.51 11.65 9.54
CA TYR A 312 11.41 12.75 9.86
C TYR A 312 10.75 14.11 9.57
N GLN A 313 10.13 14.26 8.40
CA GLN A 313 9.40 15.47 8.02
C GLN A 313 8.22 15.76 8.96
N SER A 314 7.46 14.73 9.36
CA SER A 314 6.30 14.88 10.25
C SER A 314 6.67 15.33 11.67
N ASN A 315 7.91 15.04 12.10
CA ASN A 315 8.41 15.44 13.41
C ASN A 315 8.90 16.90 13.46
N ILE A 316 9.04 17.56 12.30
CA ILE A 316 9.40 18.98 12.21
C ILE A 316 8.13 19.80 12.48
N LYS A 317 8.10 20.51 13.62
CA LYS A 317 6.90 21.21 14.11
C LYS A 317 6.71 22.62 13.53
N GLU A 318 7.78 23.22 13.03
CA GLU A 318 7.83 24.61 12.53
C GLU A 318 8.55 24.63 11.17
N ASP A 319 8.93 25.81 10.68
CA ASP A 319 9.77 25.89 9.49
C ASP A 319 11.11 25.17 9.74
N PRO A 320 11.56 24.32 8.81
CA PRO A 320 12.78 23.54 9.00
C PRO A 320 13.99 24.47 9.13
N SER A 321 14.80 24.26 10.17
CA SER A 321 16.10 24.89 10.28
C SER A 321 17.01 24.49 9.12
N ALA A 322 18.07 25.25 8.88
CA ALA A 322 19.05 24.89 7.85
C ALA A 322 19.64 23.49 8.04
N ALA A 323 19.81 23.04 9.29
CA ALA A 323 20.31 21.70 9.58
C ALA A 323 19.29 20.61 9.24
N GLU A 324 18.03 20.81 9.61
CA GLU A 324 16.93 19.88 9.28
C GLU A 324 16.68 19.82 7.78
N ALA A 325 16.73 20.96 7.08
CA ALA A 325 16.63 21.01 5.63
C ALA A 325 17.76 20.20 4.96
N VAL A 326 19.01 20.35 5.42
CA VAL A 326 20.14 19.56 4.91
C VAL A 326 19.95 18.07 5.16
N GLU A 327 19.41 17.68 6.31
CA GLU A 327 19.16 16.27 6.62
C GLU A 327 18.02 15.68 5.78
N CYS A 328 16.92 16.42 5.58
CA CYS A 328 15.87 16.08 4.61
C CYS A 328 16.45 15.84 3.22
N TRP A 329 17.33 16.74 2.76
CA TRP A 329 17.98 16.61 1.46
C TRP A 329 18.82 15.34 1.34
N LYS A 330 19.62 14.99 2.36
CA LYS A 330 20.41 13.75 2.33
C LYS A 330 19.52 12.51 2.20
N LYS A 331 18.46 12.44 3.02
CA LYS A 331 17.49 11.33 2.97
C LYS A 331 16.81 11.25 1.61
N TYR A 332 16.39 12.38 1.06
CA TYR A 332 15.81 12.47 -0.28
C TYR A 332 16.78 12.00 -1.38
N TYR A 333 18.06 12.41 -1.32
CA TYR A 333 19.06 11.96 -2.28
C TYR A 333 19.26 10.43 -2.26
N GLU A 334 19.26 9.80 -1.08
CA GLU A 334 19.32 8.34 -0.98
C GLU A 334 18.13 7.66 -1.68
N ILE A 335 16.93 8.20 -1.50
CA ILE A 335 15.70 7.73 -2.14
C ILE A 335 15.78 7.87 -3.67
N VAL A 336 16.20 9.04 -4.17
CA VAL A 336 16.36 9.28 -5.62
C VAL A 336 17.38 8.31 -6.24
N MET A 337 18.48 8.03 -5.55
CA MET A 337 19.48 7.06 -6.01
C MET A 337 18.89 5.64 -6.08
N LEU A 338 18.11 5.22 -5.08
CA LEU A 338 17.44 3.91 -5.08
C LEU A 338 16.37 3.82 -6.18
N CYS A 339 15.59 4.88 -6.38
CA CYS A 339 14.61 5.00 -7.46
C CYS A 339 15.28 4.84 -8.84
N GLY A 340 16.39 5.54 -9.08
CA GLY A 340 17.17 5.41 -10.31
C GLY A 340 17.67 3.99 -10.56
N LEU A 341 18.13 3.29 -9.51
CA LEU A 341 18.50 1.88 -9.61
C LEU A 341 17.29 1.03 -10.01
N LEU A 342 16.15 1.18 -9.34
CA LEU A 342 14.92 0.42 -9.60
C LEU A 342 14.38 0.65 -11.02
N LYS A 343 14.40 1.90 -11.51
CA LYS A 343 14.02 2.23 -12.89
C LYS A 343 14.88 1.50 -13.92
N MET A 344 16.18 1.33 -13.69
CA MET A 344 17.03 0.54 -14.59
C MET A 344 16.68 -0.96 -14.60
N TRP A 345 16.04 -1.49 -13.56
CA TRP A 345 15.54 -2.87 -13.55
C TRP A 345 14.21 -2.99 -14.30
N GLU A 346 13.38 -1.96 -14.18
CA GLU A 346 12.06 -1.88 -14.81
C GLU A 346 12.16 -1.57 -16.31
N ASP A 347 13.17 -0.81 -16.75
CA ASP A 347 13.51 -0.59 -18.16
C ASP A 347 14.31 -1.76 -18.73
N LEU A 348 13.75 -2.46 -19.73
CA LEU A 348 14.23 -3.73 -20.27
C LEU A 348 15.60 -3.71 -20.97
N ARG A 349 16.34 -2.61 -20.96
CA ARG A 349 17.62 -2.52 -21.68
C ARG A 349 18.78 -3.31 -21.06
N LEU A 350 18.56 -3.98 -19.92
CA LEU A 350 19.59 -4.72 -19.18
C LEU A 350 19.22 -6.19 -18.87
N ARG A 351 18.12 -6.73 -19.42
CA ARG A 351 17.75 -8.14 -19.26
C ARG A 351 18.31 -9.01 -20.38
#